data_AF-A0A821VIP4-F1
#
_entry.id   AF-A0A821VIP4-F1
#
_cell.length_a   1.000
_cell.length_b   1.000
_cell.length_c   1.000
_cell.angle_alpha   90.00
_cell.angle_beta   90.00
_cell.angle_gamma   90.00
#
_symmetry.space_group_name_H-M   'P 1'
#
loop_
_entity.id
_entity.type
_entity.pdbx_description
1 polymer ?
#
loop_
_entity_poly.entity_id
_entity_poly.type
_entity_poly.pdbx_seq_one_letter_code
_entity_poly.pdbx_strand_id
1 'polypeptide(L)'
;SDSDNDALVSENDDDIPRLKSNASTQTSTIGVCYGDLTTQEADVIVVCSSSEYLFKSICKAGGDSVSNSYTKQIKDNPDAPVITVTAAGRIASKMIYFLPWQSNPDESILRKSIENFVSVALEQAIQCNYRNITFPAIGCGGFGCSIQFIARTMVENVHSK
;
A
#
# COMPACT_ATOMS: atom_id res chain seq x y z
N SER A 1 -64.81 34.06 31.16
CA SER A 1 -64.97 32.62 31.45
C SER A 1 -64.52 31.87 30.22
N ASP A 2 -63.20 31.68 30.14
CA ASP A 2 -62.51 30.39 29.97
C ASP A 2 -63.18 29.43 28.97
N SER A 3 -62.54 29.14 27.83
CA SER A 3 -61.60 28.00 27.65
C SER A 3 -62.31 26.97 26.72
N ASP A 4 -61.74 26.36 25.68
CA ASP A 4 -60.35 26.11 25.32
C ASP A 4 -60.15 26.11 23.79
N ASN A 5 -58.91 26.44 23.43
CA ASN A 5 -58.31 26.50 22.12
C ASN A 5 -57.29 25.35 22.05
N ASP A 6 -57.54 24.33 21.24
CA ASP A 6 -56.49 23.38 20.83
C ASP A 6 -56.30 23.48 19.31
N ALA A 7 -55.43 24.41 18.95
CA ALA A 7 -54.82 24.52 17.65
C ALA A 7 -53.84 23.35 17.46
N LEU A 8 -53.90 22.75 16.28
CA LEU A 8 -52.92 21.77 15.80
C LEU A 8 -51.52 22.38 15.85
N VAL A 9 -50.70 21.91 16.81
CA VAL A 9 -49.28 22.24 16.87
C VAL A 9 -48.56 21.37 15.83
N SER A 10 -48.01 22.04 14.83
CA SER A 10 -46.99 21.49 13.93
C SER A 10 -45.72 21.24 14.72
N GLU A 11 -45.42 19.99 15.05
CA GLU A 11 -44.10 19.62 15.54
C GLU A 11 -43.17 19.43 14.34
N ASN A 12 -42.20 20.34 14.24
CA ASN A 12 -41.06 20.23 13.34
C ASN A 12 -40.20 19.06 13.81
N ASP A 13 -40.01 18.06 12.95
CA ASP A 13 -39.18 16.87 13.19
C ASP A 13 -37.67 17.19 13.00
N ASP A 14 -37.24 18.32 13.58
CA ASP A 14 -35.91 18.94 13.41
C ASP A 14 -35.02 18.78 14.65
N ASP A 15 -34.98 17.60 15.27
CA ASP A 15 -34.02 17.35 16.36
C ASP A 15 -33.54 15.90 16.48
N ILE A 16 -33.06 15.33 15.35
CA ILE A 16 -32.01 14.32 15.45
C ILE A 16 -30.68 15.07 15.47
N PRO A 17 -29.90 15.05 16.57
CA PRO A 17 -28.54 15.54 16.53
C PRO A 17 -27.80 14.70 15.50
N ARG A 18 -27.60 15.23 14.30
CA ARG A 18 -26.59 14.72 13.38
C ARG A 18 -25.30 14.87 14.16
N LEU A 19 -24.78 13.75 14.69
CA LEU A 19 -23.39 13.69 15.09
C LEU A 19 -22.61 14.25 13.91
N LYS A 20 -22.07 15.47 14.08
CA LYS A 20 -20.96 15.92 13.25
C LYS A 20 -19.84 14.96 13.58
N SER A 21 -19.79 13.85 12.88
CA SER A 21 -18.58 13.07 12.80
C SER A 21 -17.65 13.90 11.94
N ASN A 22 -16.78 14.65 12.60
CA ASN A 22 -15.51 15.06 12.01
C ASN A 22 -14.61 13.82 11.90
N ALA A 23 -15.13 12.76 11.26
CA ALA A 23 -14.31 11.76 10.63
C ALA A 23 -13.85 12.43 9.34
N SER A 24 -12.61 12.92 9.33
CA SER A 24 -11.92 13.07 8.06
C SER A 24 -11.92 11.67 7.44
N THR A 25 -12.82 11.42 6.50
CA THR A 25 -12.79 10.18 5.74
C THR A 25 -11.49 10.24 4.97
N GLN A 26 -10.48 9.50 5.44
CA GLN A 26 -9.23 9.38 4.71
C GLN A 26 -9.55 8.65 3.41
N THR A 27 -9.61 9.40 2.32
CA THR A 27 -9.91 8.85 1.00
C THR A 27 -8.63 8.25 0.43
N SER A 28 -8.58 6.93 0.40
CA SER A 28 -7.49 6.20 -0.24
C SER A 28 -7.91 5.82 -1.66
N THR A 29 -7.00 5.96 -2.62
CA THR A 29 -7.24 5.64 -4.02
C THR A 29 -6.28 4.56 -4.49
N ILE A 30 -6.77 3.64 -5.33
CA ILE A 30 -5.96 2.60 -5.97
C ILE A 30 -6.05 2.86 -7.48
N GLY A 31 -4.88 2.98 -8.11
CA GLY A 31 -4.75 3.15 -9.55
C GLY A 31 -3.87 2.07 -10.16
N VAL A 32 -4.09 1.78 -11.45
CA VAL A 32 -3.19 0.95 -12.25
C VAL A 32 -2.45 1.86 -13.21
N CYS A 33 -1.12 1.81 -13.17
CA CYS A 33 -0.24 2.58 -14.04
C CYS A 33 0.53 1.64 -14.96
N TYR A 34 0.74 2.05 -16.21
CA TYR A 34 1.64 1.36 -17.15
C TYR A 34 2.90 2.21 -17.31
N GLY A 35 4.07 1.65 -17.00
CA GLY A 35 5.32 2.40 -17.05
C GLY A 35 6.50 1.72 -16.38
N ASP A 36 7.62 2.45 -16.31
CA ASP A 36 8.84 2.03 -15.61
C ASP A 36 8.77 2.45 -14.14
N LEU A 37 8.88 1.46 -13.24
CA LEU A 37 8.86 1.65 -11.79
C LEU A 37 9.91 2.67 -11.31
N THR A 38 11.02 2.81 -12.03
CA THR A 38 12.11 3.76 -11.69
C THR A 38 11.73 5.22 -11.95
N THR A 39 10.77 5.46 -12.84
CA THR A 39 10.29 6.80 -13.22
C THR A 39 8.96 7.17 -12.58
N GLN A 40 8.32 6.24 -11.87
CA GLN A 40 7.02 6.47 -11.24
C GLN A 40 7.17 7.44 -10.06
N GLU A 41 6.40 8.53 -10.07
CA GLU A 41 6.34 9.47 -8.95
C GLU A 41 5.52 8.89 -7.80
N ALA A 42 6.21 8.23 -6.88
CA ALA A 42 5.68 7.74 -5.61
C ALA A 42 6.71 7.91 -4.51
N ASP A 43 6.29 8.07 -3.26
CA ASP A 43 7.15 8.18 -2.10
C ASP A 43 7.94 6.88 -1.91
N VAL A 44 7.27 5.74 -2.12
CA VAL A 44 7.85 4.40 -1.98
C VAL A 44 7.62 3.59 -3.24
N ILE A 45 8.68 2.92 -3.71
CA ILE A 45 8.56 1.80 -4.66
C ILE A 45 8.84 0.49 -3.94
N VAL A 46 7.99 -0.50 -4.19
CA VAL A 46 8.16 -1.85 -3.68
C VAL A 46 8.89 -2.69 -4.71
N VAL A 47 9.85 -3.48 -4.26
CA VAL A 47 10.65 -4.37 -5.09
C VAL A 47 10.60 -5.76 -4.48
N CYS A 48 10.15 -6.72 -5.27
CA CYS A 48 10.27 -8.13 -4.93
C CYS A 48 11.76 -8.52 -5.04
N SER A 49 12.44 -8.70 -3.90
CA SER A 49 13.90 -8.93 -3.87
C SER A 49 14.31 -10.28 -4.45
N SER A 50 13.39 -11.25 -4.53
CA SER A 50 13.61 -12.52 -5.21
C SER A 50 13.53 -12.42 -6.74
N SER A 51 13.00 -11.31 -7.27
CA SER A 51 13.02 -11.04 -8.71
C SER A 51 14.38 -10.46 -9.10
N GLU A 52 15.26 -11.30 -9.62
CA GLU A 52 16.59 -10.88 -10.07
C GLU A 52 16.53 -9.76 -11.13
N TYR A 53 15.53 -9.81 -12.02
CA TYR A 53 15.32 -8.78 -13.03
C TYR A 53 14.97 -7.41 -12.40
N LEU A 54 13.97 -7.38 -11.50
CA LEU A 54 13.57 -6.14 -10.85
C LEU A 54 14.70 -5.60 -9.96
N PHE A 55 15.34 -6.48 -9.18
CA PHE A 55 16.47 -6.12 -8.34
C PHE A 55 17.60 -5.47 -9.14
N LYS A 56 18.05 -6.11 -10.23
CA LYS A 56 19.10 -5.58 -11.11
C LYS A 56 18.69 -4.26 -11.76
N SER A 57 17.44 -4.14 -12.23
CA SER A 57 16.94 -2.90 -12.83
C SER A 57 16.99 -1.74 -11.84
N ILE A 58 16.53 -1.98 -10.60
CA ILE A 58 16.54 -0.99 -9.52
C ILE A 58 17.96 -0.61 -9.12
N CYS A 59 18.86 -1.57 -8.92
CA CYS A 59 20.27 -1.27 -8.63
C CYS A 59 20.94 -0.49 -9.77
N LYS A 60 20.62 -0.81 -11.03
CA LYS A 60 21.16 -0.07 -12.20
C LYS A 60 20.64 1.37 -12.24
N ALA A 61 19.37 1.61 -11.90
CA ALA A 61 18.80 2.95 -11.85
C ALA A 61 19.29 3.74 -10.63
N GLY A 62 19.43 3.07 -9.49
CA GLY A 62 19.84 3.64 -8.20
C GLY A 62 21.35 3.85 -8.04
N GLY A 63 22.16 3.13 -8.82
CA GLY A 63 23.61 3.11 -8.70
C GLY A 63 24.13 2.33 -7.48
N ASP A 64 25.44 2.37 -7.29
CA ASP A 64 26.14 1.59 -6.26
C ASP A 64 25.68 1.91 -4.83
N SER A 65 25.16 3.11 -4.59
CA SER A 65 24.63 3.48 -3.27
C SER A 65 23.45 2.62 -2.86
N VAL A 66 22.57 2.27 -3.80
CA VAL A 66 21.38 1.44 -3.53
C VAL A 66 21.79 -0.01 -3.29
N SER A 67 22.63 -0.57 -4.17
CA SER A 67 23.10 -1.96 -4.02
C SER A 67 23.91 -2.16 -2.73
N ASN A 68 24.84 -1.25 -2.42
CA ASN A 68 25.64 -1.33 -1.20
C ASN A 68 24.78 -1.19 0.06
N SER A 69 23.79 -0.29 0.06
CA SER A 69 22.87 -0.14 1.21
C SER A 69 22.03 -1.39 1.43
N TYR A 70 21.49 -1.97 0.35
CA TYR A 70 20.77 -3.24 0.42
C TYR A 70 21.66 -4.36 0.97
N THR A 71 22.85 -4.57 0.39
CA THR A 71 23.79 -5.62 0.81
C THR A 71 24.24 -5.46 2.26
N LYS A 72 24.42 -4.22 2.72
CA LYS A 72 24.71 -3.96 4.12
C LYS A 72 23.54 -4.36 5.02
N GLN A 73 22.32 -3.92 4.70
CA GLN A 73 21.16 -4.19 5.55
C GLN A 73 20.81 -5.68 5.62
N ILE A 74 20.86 -6.42 4.51
CA ILE A 74 20.62 -7.88 4.55
C ILE A 74 21.70 -8.62 5.34
N LYS A 75 22.94 -8.11 5.34
CA LYS A 75 24.03 -8.69 6.14
C LYS A 75 23.81 -8.43 7.63
N ASP A 76 23.35 -7.23 7.98
CA ASP A 76 23.11 -6.82 9.36
C ASP A 76 21.84 -7.48 9.93
N ASN A 77 20.81 -7.67 9.10
CA ASN A 77 19.55 -8.33 9.48
C ASN A 77 19.00 -9.20 8.33
N PRO A 78 19.45 -10.47 8.21
CA PRO A 78 19.04 -11.34 7.10
C PRO A 78 17.57 -11.74 7.13
N ASP A 79 16.93 -11.70 8.31
CA ASP A 79 15.54 -12.10 8.53
C ASP A 79 14.57 -10.90 8.52
N ALA A 80 15.03 -9.72 8.07
CA ALA A 80 14.19 -8.54 7.99
C ALA A 80 12.97 -8.77 7.07
N PRO A 81 11.74 -8.50 7.53
CA PRO A 81 10.54 -8.65 6.70
C PRO A 81 10.50 -7.64 5.55
N VAL A 82 11.18 -6.51 5.71
CA VAL A 82 11.36 -5.47 4.71
C VAL A 82 12.74 -4.84 4.88
N ILE A 83 13.43 -4.61 3.76
CA ILE A 83 14.70 -3.87 3.72
C ILE A 83 14.40 -2.51 3.10
N THR A 84 14.69 -1.45 3.85
CA THR A 84 14.31 -0.08 3.47
C THR A 84 15.55 0.70 3.04
N VAL A 85 15.62 1.06 1.76
CA VAL A 85 16.78 1.76 1.19
C VAL A 85 16.33 3.12 0.68
N THR A 86 17.07 4.17 1.01
CA THR A 86 16.86 5.48 0.40
C THR A 86 17.17 5.41 -1.09
N ALA A 87 16.23 5.87 -1.91
CA ALA A 87 16.40 5.89 -3.35
C ALA A 87 17.51 6.88 -3.76
N ALA A 88 18.14 6.63 -4.90
CA ALA A 88 19.21 7.46 -5.45
C ALA A 88 19.24 7.36 -6.98
N GLY A 89 20.18 8.06 -7.61
CA GLY A 89 20.40 7.99 -9.05
C GLY A 89 19.21 8.52 -9.84
N ARG A 90 18.67 7.69 -10.74
CA ARG A 90 17.52 8.03 -11.61
C ARG A 90 16.17 7.63 -11.02
N ILE A 91 16.12 7.14 -9.79
CA ILE A 91 14.88 6.71 -9.15
C ILE A 91 14.16 7.95 -8.61
N ALA A 92 12.93 8.19 -9.08
CA ALA A 92 12.14 9.37 -8.69
C ALA A 92 11.57 9.29 -7.26
N SER A 93 11.46 8.08 -6.71
CA SER A 93 10.92 7.86 -5.36
C SER A 93 11.85 8.29 -4.24
N LYS A 94 11.32 8.37 -3.01
CA LYS A 94 12.11 8.68 -1.81
C LYS A 94 12.76 7.42 -1.23
N MET A 95 11.99 6.32 -1.20
CA MET A 95 12.42 5.05 -0.63
C MET A 95 12.14 3.87 -1.55
N ILE A 96 12.92 2.82 -1.35
CA ILE A 96 12.80 1.52 -1.98
C ILE A 96 12.59 0.49 -0.88
N TYR A 97 11.48 -0.22 -0.94
CA TYR A 97 11.19 -1.33 -0.03
C TYR A 97 11.46 -2.63 -0.76
N PHE A 98 12.54 -3.31 -0.37
CA PHE A 98 12.83 -4.64 -0.85
C PHE A 98 12.17 -5.65 0.08
N LEU A 99 11.20 -6.41 -0.44
CA LEU A 99 10.51 -7.46 0.30
C LEU A 99 10.85 -8.82 -0.30
N PRO A 100 11.22 -9.82 0.52
CA PRO A 100 11.31 -11.20 0.08
C PRO A 100 9.91 -11.71 -0.27
N TRP A 101 9.79 -12.38 -1.41
CA TRP A 101 8.58 -13.10 -1.80
C TRP A 101 8.97 -14.38 -2.51
N GLN A 102 8.22 -15.44 -2.29
CA GLN A 102 8.44 -16.71 -2.97
C GLN A 102 7.12 -17.15 -3.59
N SER A 103 7.17 -17.51 -4.87
CA SER A 103 6.04 -18.15 -5.53
C SER A 103 5.86 -19.56 -4.97
N ASN A 104 4.62 -19.98 -4.75
CA ASN A 104 4.28 -21.34 -4.38
C ASN A 104 3.30 -21.92 -5.44
N PRO A 105 3.47 -23.18 -5.88
CA PRO A 105 2.50 -23.82 -6.78
C PRO A 105 1.13 -24.03 -6.13
N ASP A 106 1.05 -24.09 -4.80
CA ASP A 106 -0.22 -24.08 -4.07
C ASP A 106 -0.83 -22.68 -4.08
N GLU A 107 -1.99 -22.57 -4.73
CA GLU A 107 -2.72 -21.32 -4.91
C GLU A 107 -3.12 -20.65 -3.57
N SER A 108 -3.43 -21.44 -2.54
CA SER A 108 -3.81 -20.92 -1.23
C SER A 108 -2.62 -20.32 -0.48
N ILE A 109 -1.45 -20.96 -0.58
CA ILE A 109 -0.20 -20.45 -0.02
C ILE A 109 0.22 -19.19 -0.77
N LEU A 110 0.12 -19.23 -2.11
CA LEU A 110 0.44 -18.09 -2.96
C LEU A 110 -0.40 -16.84 -2.61
N ARG A 111 -1.72 -17.02 -2.43
CA ARG A 111 -2.62 -15.95 -1.99
C ARG A 111 -2.18 -15.33 -0.66
N LYS A 112 -1.93 -16.16 0.35
CA LYS A 112 -1.47 -15.69 1.67
C LYS A 112 -0.12 -14.98 1.60
N SER A 113 0.80 -15.46 0.76
CA SER A 113 2.11 -14.81 0.56
C SER A 113 1.97 -13.42 -0.07
N ILE A 114 1.02 -13.23 -1.00
CA ILE A 114 0.71 -11.92 -1.58
C ILE A 114 0.04 -11.00 -0.56
N GLU A 115 -0.92 -11.52 0.21
CA GLU A 115 -1.54 -10.76 1.30
C GLU A 115 -0.48 -10.22 2.25
N ASN A 116 0.39 -11.12 2.75
CA ASN A 116 1.47 -10.73 3.64
C ASN A 116 2.43 -9.71 2.99
N PHE A 117 2.78 -9.90 1.71
CA PHE A 117 3.64 -8.98 0.98
C PHE A 117 3.05 -7.56 0.90
N VAL A 118 1.76 -7.46 0.56
CA VAL A 118 1.05 -6.18 0.48
C VAL A 118 0.91 -5.55 1.86
N SER A 119 0.49 -6.33 2.86
CA SER A 119 0.32 -5.87 4.24
C SER A 119 1.61 -5.30 4.82
N VAL A 120 2.72 -6.04 4.76
CA VAL A 120 4.02 -5.58 5.30
C VAL A 120 4.47 -4.27 4.66
N ALA A 121 4.33 -4.14 3.34
CA ALA A 121 4.72 -2.92 2.64
C ALA A 121 3.85 -1.72 3.03
N LEU A 122 2.52 -1.90 3.12
CA LEU A 122 1.58 -0.86 3.52
C LEU A 122 1.81 -0.44 4.97
N GLU A 123 1.98 -1.39 5.88
CA GLU A 123 2.25 -1.11 7.30
C GLU A 123 3.51 -0.29 7.49
N GLN A 124 4.60 -0.68 6.81
CA GLN A 124 5.84 0.08 6.85
C GLN A 124 5.68 1.48 6.25
N ALA A 125 4.90 1.64 5.17
CA ALA A 125 4.67 2.94 4.55
C ALA A 125 3.86 3.89 5.45
N ILE A 126 2.83 3.35 6.10
CA ILE A 126 1.99 4.08 7.06
C ILE A 126 2.83 4.52 8.27
N GLN A 127 3.62 3.61 8.86
CA GLN A 127 4.50 3.93 9.99
C GLN A 127 5.50 5.04 9.66
N CYS A 128 5.97 5.09 8.40
CA CYS A 128 6.88 6.12 7.91
C CYS A 128 6.17 7.39 7.38
N ASN A 129 4.85 7.50 7.49
CA ASN A 129 4.04 8.63 7.01
C ASN A 129 4.19 8.92 5.50
N TYR A 130 4.39 7.89 4.68
CA TYR A 130 4.39 8.03 3.23
C TYR A 130 2.96 8.07 2.66
N ARG A 131 2.74 8.86 1.62
CA ARG A 131 1.40 9.17 1.08
C ARG A 131 1.04 8.33 -0.14
N ASN A 132 2.03 7.88 -0.91
CA ASN A 132 1.80 7.03 -2.08
C ASN A 132 2.89 5.96 -2.19
N ILE A 133 2.45 4.74 -2.49
CA ILE A 133 3.30 3.57 -2.60
C ILE A 133 2.96 2.85 -3.90
N THR A 134 3.98 2.51 -4.68
CA THR A 134 3.82 1.77 -5.94
C THR A 134 4.32 0.35 -5.77
N PHE A 135 3.48 -0.59 -6.15
CA PHE A 135 3.83 -1.99 -6.23
C PHE A 135 4.28 -2.34 -7.65
N PRO A 136 5.23 -3.28 -7.81
CA PRO A 136 5.49 -3.84 -9.12
C PRO A 136 4.23 -4.58 -9.60
N ALA A 137 4.22 -5.04 -10.85
CA ALA A 137 3.18 -5.92 -11.33
C ALA A 137 3.28 -7.31 -10.64
N ILE A 138 2.86 -7.38 -9.37
CA ILE A 138 2.89 -8.58 -8.53
C ILE A 138 1.97 -9.61 -9.18
N GLY A 139 2.48 -10.81 -9.46
CA GLY A 139 1.68 -11.90 -10.01
C GLY A 139 1.23 -11.71 -11.47
N CYS A 140 1.58 -10.60 -12.14
CA CYS A 140 1.33 -10.42 -13.58
C CYS A 140 2.35 -11.24 -14.38
N GLY A 141 2.03 -12.51 -14.60
CA GLY A 141 2.84 -13.51 -15.30
C GLY A 141 2.25 -14.91 -15.12
N GLY A 142 3.02 -15.97 -15.40
CA GLY A 142 2.57 -17.37 -15.34
C GLY A 142 2.16 -17.92 -13.96
N PHE A 143 2.05 -17.06 -12.94
CA PHE A 143 1.75 -17.44 -11.55
C PHE A 143 0.26 -17.34 -11.18
N GLY A 144 -0.63 -17.03 -12.13
CA GLY A 144 -2.07 -17.27 -12.01
C GLY A 144 -2.86 -16.42 -11.00
N CYS A 145 -2.23 -15.43 -10.34
CA CYS A 145 -2.96 -14.55 -9.43
C CYS A 145 -3.77 -13.49 -10.19
N SER A 146 -5.05 -13.35 -9.83
CA SER A 146 -5.89 -12.32 -10.42
C SER A 146 -5.53 -10.95 -9.84
N ILE A 147 -5.39 -9.95 -10.71
CA ILE A 147 -5.24 -8.53 -10.33
C ILE A 147 -6.36 -8.10 -9.36
N GLN A 148 -7.55 -8.69 -9.50
CA GLN A 148 -8.68 -8.47 -8.61
C GLN A 148 -8.40 -8.88 -7.15
N PHE A 149 -7.70 -10.00 -6.94
CA PHE A 149 -7.33 -10.46 -5.60
C PHE A 149 -6.37 -9.46 -4.95
N ILE A 150 -5.32 -9.06 -5.67
CA ILE A 150 -4.33 -8.07 -5.19
C ILE A 150 -5.01 -6.74 -4.87
N ALA A 151 -5.88 -6.26 -5.76
CA ALA A 151 -6.63 -5.03 -5.54
C ALA A 151 -7.53 -5.13 -4.30
N ARG A 152 -8.24 -6.26 -4.12
CA ARG A 152 -9.06 -6.50 -2.92
C ARG A 152 -8.23 -6.49 -1.65
N THR A 153 -7.11 -7.20 -1.63
CA THR A 153 -6.17 -7.21 -0.50
C THR A 153 -5.70 -5.80 -0.15
N MET A 154 -5.36 -4.98 -1.15
CA MET A 154 -4.97 -3.59 -0.94
C MET A 154 -6.11 -2.78 -0.32
N VAL A 155 -7.33 -2.89 -0.85
CA VAL A 155 -8.53 -2.23 -0.30
C VAL A 155 -8.78 -2.65 1.15
N GLU A 156 -8.76 -3.95 1.44
CA GLU A 156 -9.00 -4.48 2.78
C GLU A 156 -7.94 -4.01 3.79
N ASN A 157 -6.67 -3.98 3.42
CA ASN A 157 -5.59 -3.49 4.30
C ASN A 157 -5.66 -1.99 4.59
N VAL A 158 -6.25 -1.21 3.67
CA VAL A 158 -6.41 0.23 3.80
C VAL A 158 -7.66 0.61 4.61
N HIS A 159 -8.76 -0.15 4.51
CA HIS A 159 -10.00 0.11 5.24
C HIS A 159 -10.09 -0.52 6.64
N SER A 160 -9.22 -1.49 6.95
CA SER A 160 -9.23 -2.20 8.23
C SER A 160 -8.51 -1.48 9.38
N LYS A 161 -8.14 -0.21 9.20
CA LYS A 161 -7.45 0.61 10.22
C LYS A 161 -8.09 1.99 10.35
#